data_AF-A0A074RCS6-F1
#
_entry.id   AF-A0A074RCS6-F1
#
_cell.length_a   1.000
_cell.length_b   1.000
_cell.length_c   1.000
_cell.angle_alpha   90.00
_cell.angle_beta   90.00
_cell.angle_gamma   90.00
#
_symmetry.space_group_name_H-M   'P 1'
#
loop_
_entity.id
_entity.type
_entity.pdbx_description
1 polymer ?
#
loop_
_entity_poly.entity_id
_entity_poly.type
_entity_poly.pdbx_seq_one_letter_code
_entity_poly.pdbx_strand_id
1 'polypeptide(L)'
;MTDRSRAHPIWGRPLAEYTLSYDLSASYKRKAITRKVEAEAVDAIKRISNLTGAVDYATQDGEKVNIQTLELILQLTLSPRTFHHFAHPPLVSGCIKLLSTVKAEGRSSPFSYEFGYLSFKILTVAIGACILRCSNNLDNTTSRMFLEHNTGPLLIFSDSVHSLDWVEGIGSQREPGPVVLQSDVHAILSLLWDDRELFVTAFAATYTPGPSGILFLLWQHLHFERVFDSQPPSRLAAPFCEILWRYMLVFTRDQGDTLILLQKHLQTTGATDVWLWVNEMW
;
A
#
# COMPACT_ATOMS: atom_id res chain seq x y z
N MET A 1 30.93 -8.37 -4.73
CA MET A 1 30.38 -8.66 -3.40
C MET A 1 30.38 -7.36 -2.61
N THR A 2 29.37 -6.52 -2.82
CA THR A 2 29.22 -5.24 -2.14
C THR A 2 28.40 -5.43 -0.86
N ASP A 3 28.85 -4.76 0.18
CA ASP A 3 28.33 -4.74 1.56
C ASP A 3 26.82 -4.40 1.60
N ARG A 4 25.95 -5.42 1.53
CA ARG A 4 24.49 -5.29 1.71
C ARG A 4 24.07 -5.27 3.18
N SER A 5 25.03 -5.21 4.11
CA SER A 5 24.79 -5.30 5.56
C SER A 5 24.89 -3.96 6.30
N ARG A 6 25.11 -2.86 5.58
CA ARG A 6 25.25 -1.54 6.18
C ARG A 6 24.05 -0.66 5.87
N ALA A 7 23.50 0.00 6.89
CA ALA A 7 22.44 0.97 6.74
C ALA A 7 22.82 2.08 5.74
N HIS A 8 21.92 2.36 4.80
CA HIS A 8 22.07 3.43 3.83
C HIS A 8 21.84 4.78 4.53
N PRO A 9 22.69 5.80 4.32
CA PRO A 9 22.60 7.08 5.04
C PRO A 9 21.27 7.81 4.84
N ILE A 10 20.58 7.57 3.72
CA ILE A 10 19.31 8.23 3.39
C ILE A 10 18.12 7.27 3.58
N TRP A 11 18.28 5.99 3.23
CA TRP A 11 17.16 5.04 3.15
C TRP A 11 17.08 4.10 4.35
N GLY A 12 18.06 4.15 5.25
CA GLY A 12 18.08 3.39 6.49
C GLY A 12 18.46 1.94 6.30
N ARG A 13 17.87 1.09 7.13
CA ARG A 13 18.24 -0.31 7.26
C ARG A 13 17.87 -1.11 6.01
N PRO A 14 18.65 -2.15 5.63
CA PRO A 14 18.29 -3.07 4.56
C PRO A 14 17.16 -4.01 4.98
N LEU A 15 16.50 -4.65 4.00
CA LEU A 15 15.39 -5.60 4.18
C LEU A 15 15.59 -6.62 5.31
N ALA A 16 16.77 -7.24 5.38
CA ALA A 16 17.07 -8.27 6.37
C ALA A 16 17.03 -7.74 7.82
N GLU A 17 17.22 -6.44 8.02
CA GLU A 17 17.26 -5.83 9.35
C GLU A 17 15.95 -5.14 9.73
N TYR A 18 15.33 -4.40 8.81
CA TYR A 18 14.14 -3.63 9.17
C TYR A 18 12.93 -4.52 9.41
N THR A 19 12.82 -5.66 8.71
CA THR A 19 11.68 -6.58 8.84
C THR A 19 11.49 -7.08 10.28
N LEU A 20 12.59 -7.25 11.02
CA LEU A 20 12.59 -7.62 12.43
C LEU A 20 11.91 -6.59 13.34
N SER A 21 11.82 -5.32 12.90
CA SER A 21 11.22 -4.23 13.69
C SER A 21 9.74 -4.02 13.43
N TYR A 22 9.20 -4.64 12.38
CA TYR A 22 7.84 -4.42 11.89
C TYR A 22 7.07 -5.73 11.73
N ASP A 23 7.41 -6.72 12.55
CA ASP A 23 6.71 -7.99 12.62
C ASP A 23 5.26 -7.84 13.09
N LEU A 24 4.54 -8.95 13.15
CA LEU A 24 3.14 -8.99 13.58
C LEU A 24 2.96 -8.42 15.01
N SER A 25 3.95 -8.59 15.90
CA SER A 25 3.89 -8.06 17.27
C SER A 25 3.78 -6.53 17.29
N ALA A 26 4.41 -5.86 16.32
CA ALA A 26 4.32 -4.41 16.17
C ALA A 26 2.90 -3.94 15.87
N SER A 27 2.07 -4.77 15.22
CA SER A 27 0.71 -4.42 14.80
C SER A 27 -0.35 -4.60 15.89
N TYR A 28 -0.04 -5.33 16.96
CA TYR A 28 -0.89 -5.38 18.17
C TYR A 28 -0.75 -4.13 19.06
N LYS A 29 0.24 -3.27 18.79
CA LYS A 29 0.50 -2.10 19.63
C LYS A 29 -0.66 -1.10 19.57
N ARG A 30 -1.02 -0.58 20.73
CA ARG A 30 -1.93 0.54 20.91
C ARG A 30 -1.24 1.62 21.73
N LYS A 31 -1.38 2.88 21.34
CA LYS A 31 -0.75 4.01 22.02
C LYS A 31 -1.70 5.20 22.05
N ALA A 32 -1.84 5.82 23.22
CA ALA A 32 -2.48 7.12 23.31
C ALA A 32 -1.56 8.16 22.66
N ILE A 33 -2.05 8.82 21.62
CA ILE A 33 -1.31 9.87 20.90
C ILE A 33 -1.60 11.21 21.56
N THR A 34 -0.54 11.93 21.91
CA THR A 34 -0.66 13.29 22.47
C THR A 34 -1.02 14.26 21.35
N ARG A 35 -1.71 15.36 21.68
CA ARG A 35 -2.05 16.41 20.70
C ARG A 35 -0.82 16.97 19.97
N LYS A 36 0.33 17.03 20.67
CA LYS A 36 1.60 17.47 20.08
C LYS A 36 2.08 16.51 18.99
N VAL A 37 2.15 15.22 19.32
CA VAL A 37 2.57 14.17 18.36
C VAL A 37 1.61 14.10 17.18
N GLU A 38 0.30 14.21 17.44
CA GLU A 38 -0.71 14.25 16.38
C GLU A 38 -0.52 15.45 15.45
N ALA A 39 -0.32 16.64 16.00
CA ALA A 39 -0.09 17.84 15.20
C ALA A 39 1.17 17.76 14.33
N GLU A 40 2.28 17.26 14.89
CA GLU A 40 3.55 17.07 14.16
C GLU A 40 3.40 16.01 13.04
N ALA A 41 2.69 14.92 13.32
CA ALA A 41 2.42 13.88 12.33
C ALA A 41 1.48 14.37 11.21
N VAL A 42 0.47 15.18 11.54
CA VAL A 42 -0.43 15.81 10.55
C VAL A 42 0.33 16.80 9.68
N ASP A 43 1.26 17.57 10.24
CA ASP A 43 2.15 18.42 9.46
C ASP A 43 3.04 17.61 8.50
N ALA A 44 3.60 16.49 8.98
CA ALA A 44 4.34 15.55 8.15
C ALA A 44 3.49 14.98 6.99
N ILE A 45 2.22 14.61 7.25
CA ILE A 45 1.28 14.20 6.20
C ILE A 45 1.11 15.30 5.15
N LYS A 46 0.92 16.56 5.57
CA LYS A 46 0.80 17.69 4.64
C LYS A 46 2.07 17.89 3.80
N ARG A 47 3.25 17.76 4.41
CA ARG A 47 4.53 17.84 3.70
C ARG A 47 4.64 16.77 2.60
N ILE A 48 4.31 15.52 2.90
CA ILE A 48 4.30 14.42 1.90
C ILE A 48 3.24 14.68 0.82
N SER A 49 2.06 15.15 1.21
CA SER A 49 0.95 15.43 0.30
C SER A 49 1.25 16.57 -0.69
N ASN A 50 2.08 17.52 -0.27
CA ASN A 50 2.49 18.67 -1.08
C ASN A 50 3.68 18.41 -2.00
N LEU A 51 4.19 17.16 -2.04
CA LEU A 51 5.20 16.75 -3.01
C LEU A 51 4.60 16.81 -4.42
N THR A 52 4.55 17.99 -5.02
CA THR A 52 4.02 18.26 -6.37
C THR A 52 5.18 18.40 -7.38
N GLY A 53 4.98 17.90 -8.60
CA GLY A 53 6.00 17.92 -9.68
C GLY A 53 7.01 16.77 -9.71
N ALA A 54 7.69 16.64 -10.85
CA ALA A 54 8.77 15.69 -11.16
C ALA A 54 10.16 16.32 -10.92
N VAL A 55 10.30 17.05 -9.81
CA VAL A 55 11.58 17.68 -9.44
C VAL A 55 12.30 16.76 -8.48
N ASP A 56 13.54 16.44 -8.80
CA ASP A 56 14.39 15.53 -8.04
C ASP A 56 14.34 15.82 -6.55
N TYR A 57 13.86 14.85 -5.77
CA TYR A 57 13.86 14.88 -4.31
C TYR A 57 15.26 15.13 -3.72
N ALA A 58 16.30 14.90 -4.51
CA ALA A 58 17.69 15.14 -4.18
C ALA A 58 18.02 16.64 -3.98
N THR A 59 17.38 17.56 -4.70
CA THR A 59 17.82 18.97 -4.81
C THR A 59 17.02 19.97 -4.00
N GLN A 60 15.95 19.58 -3.28
CA GLN A 60 15.25 20.53 -2.41
C GLN A 60 15.99 20.72 -1.07
N ASP A 61 16.42 21.97 -0.85
CA ASP A 61 17.06 22.51 0.36
C ASP A 61 16.08 22.69 1.55
N GLY A 62 14.88 22.11 1.43
CA GLY A 62 13.85 22.07 2.47
C GLY A 62 14.03 20.90 3.43
N GLU A 63 13.23 20.89 4.50
CA GLU A 63 13.19 19.83 5.50
C GLU A 63 12.77 18.48 4.86
N LYS A 64 13.77 17.71 4.41
CA LYS A 64 13.57 16.45 3.67
C LYS A 64 12.83 15.45 4.54
N VAL A 65 11.82 14.78 3.96
CA VAL A 65 11.16 13.64 4.60
C VAL A 65 12.21 12.55 4.84
N ASN A 66 12.35 12.14 6.09
CA ASN A 66 13.28 11.12 6.54
C ASN A 66 12.52 9.98 7.26
N ILE A 67 13.24 8.94 7.70
CA ILE A 67 12.64 7.79 8.39
C ILE A 67 11.85 8.21 9.63
N GLN A 68 12.38 9.13 10.44
CA GLN A 68 11.70 9.62 11.64
C GLN A 68 10.36 10.30 11.31
N THR A 69 10.30 10.99 10.18
CA THR A 69 9.06 11.60 9.67
C THR A 69 8.02 10.53 9.33
N LEU A 70 8.43 9.45 8.65
CA LEU A 70 7.54 8.34 8.30
C LEU A 70 7.09 7.55 9.52
N GLU A 71 8.01 7.28 10.46
CA GLU A 71 7.68 6.63 11.74
C GLU A 71 6.71 7.46 12.57
N LEU A 72 6.89 8.79 12.61
CA LEU A 72 5.98 9.71 13.28
C LEU A 72 4.56 9.63 12.70
N ILE A 73 4.43 9.58 11.37
CA ILE A 73 3.13 9.37 10.71
C ILE A 73 2.54 8.02 11.09
N LEU A 74 3.34 6.95 11.04
CA LEU A 74 2.86 5.60 11.39
C LEU A 74 2.48 5.46 12.87
N GLN A 75 2.96 6.32 13.78
CA GLN A 75 2.47 6.32 15.16
C GLN A 75 0.96 6.64 15.25
N LEU A 76 0.41 7.39 14.29
CA LEU A 76 -1.03 7.64 14.24
C LEU A 76 -1.81 6.33 14.16
N THR A 77 -1.35 5.34 13.39
CA THR A 77 -2.06 4.06 13.23
C THR A 77 -2.20 3.25 14.52
N LEU A 78 -1.53 3.65 15.61
CA LEU A 78 -1.64 3.05 16.95
C LEU A 78 -2.85 3.58 17.74
N SER A 79 -3.58 4.57 17.22
CA SER A 79 -4.74 5.18 17.85
C SER A 79 -5.94 5.24 16.88
N PRO A 80 -7.11 4.69 17.28
CA PRO A 80 -8.32 4.71 16.46
C PRO A 80 -8.71 6.11 15.98
N ARG A 81 -8.51 7.14 16.82
CA ARG A 81 -8.96 8.52 16.56
C ARG A 81 -8.31 9.16 15.35
N THR A 82 -7.19 8.66 14.89
CA THR A 82 -6.32 9.38 13.96
C THR A 82 -6.39 8.85 12.52
N PHE A 83 -7.11 7.76 12.28
CA PHE A 83 -7.22 7.14 10.95
C PHE A 83 -7.82 8.07 9.89
N HIS A 84 -8.67 9.03 10.30
CA HIS A 84 -9.24 10.03 9.40
C HIS A 84 -8.18 10.92 8.73
N HIS A 85 -7.00 11.12 9.36
CA HIS A 85 -5.90 11.90 8.77
C HIS A 85 -5.30 11.22 7.53
N PHE A 86 -5.41 9.90 7.43
CA PHE A 86 -4.90 9.13 6.28
C PHE A 86 -5.85 9.14 5.09
N ALA A 87 -7.13 9.46 5.28
CA ALA A 87 -8.10 9.58 4.20
C ALA A 87 -7.85 10.87 3.40
N HIS A 88 -6.68 11.03 2.79
CA HIS A 88 -6.29 12.23 2.06
C HIS A 88 -5.64 11.83 0.73
N PRO A 89 -6.36 11.90 -0.41
CA PRO A 89 -5.86 11.41 -1.69
C PRO A 89 -4.48 11.95 -2.11
N PRO A 90 -4.13 13.25 -1.90
CA PRO A 90 -2.78 13.73 -2.20
C PRO A 90 -1.64 13.02 -1.44
N LEU A 91 -1.93 12.45 -0.26
CA LEU A 91 -0.96 11.63 0.48
C LEU A 91 -0.55 10.38 -0.30
N VAL A 92 -1.47 9.80 -1.08
CA VAL A 92 -1.22 8.63 -1.94
C VAL A 92 -0.15 8.98 -2.99
N SER A 93 -0.36 10.05 -3.76
CA SER A 93 0.59 10.53 -4.77
C SER A 93 1.95 10.89 -4.14
N GLY A 94 1.93 11.52 -2.97
CA GLY A 94 3.13 11.83 -2.21
C GLY A 94 3.94 10.58 -1.81
N CYS A 95 3.27 9.54 -1.31
CA CYS A 95 3.93 8.29 -0.95
C CYS A 95 4.50 7.55 -2.17
N ILE A 96 3.81 7.56 -3.31
CA ILE A 96 4.31 6.99 -4.58
C ILE A 96 5.62 7.66 -5.00
N LYS A 97 5.72 8.98 -4.84
CA LYS A 97 6.97 9.72 -5.11
C LYS A 97 8.08 9.33 -4.16
N LEU A 98 7.79 9.18 -2.86
CA LEU A 98 8.80 8.71 -1.91
C LEU A 98 9.31 7.32 -2.28
N LEU A 99 8.42 6.41 -2.65
CA LEU A 99 8.78 5.06 -3.11
C LEU A 99 9.71 5.09 -4.33
N SER A 100 9.42 5.95 -5.31
CA SER A 100 10.23 6.03 -6.54
C SER A 100 11.63 6.63 -6.31
N THR A 101 11.89 7.27 -5.17
CA THR A 101 13.23 7.76 -4.81
C THR A 101 14.21 6.65 -4.43
N VAL A 102 13.71 5.50 -3.96
CA VAL A 102 14.55 4.42 -3.46
C VAL A 102 15.05 3.57 -4.63
N LYS A 103 16.38 3.52 -4.79
CA LYS A 103 17.02 2.82 -5.91
C LYS A 103 18.13 1.89 -5.43
N ALA A 104 18.12 0.65 -5.87
CA ALA A 104 19.24 -0.28 -5.67
C ALA A 104 19.89 -0.56 -7.04
N GLU A 105 21.21 -0.39 -7.13
CA GLU A 105 21.98 -0.67 -8.36
C GLU A 105 21.40 0.06 -9.61
N GLY A 106 20.87 1.28 -9.41
CA GLY A 106 20.30 2.11 -10.47
C GLY A 106 18.84 1.80 -10.85
N ARG A 107 18.22 0.77 -10.26
CA ARG A 107 16.82 0.37 -10.51
C ARG A 107 15.94 0.76 -9.33
N SER A 108 14.65 0.98 -9.57
CA SER A 108 13.69 1.21 -8.48
C SER A 108 13.65 -0.03 -7.57
N SER A 109 13.77 0.18 -6.26
CA SER A 109 13.70 -0.90 -5.29
C SER A 109 13.20 -0.40 -3.93
N PRO A 110 11.93 0.01 -3.82
CA PRO A 110 11.33 0.51 -2.59
C PRO A 110 11.44 -0.45 -1.39
N PHE A 111 11.46 -1.76 -1.59
CA PHE A 111 11.53 -2.76 -0.52
C PHE A 111 12.96 -3.22 -0.20
N SER A 112 13.98 -2.69 -0.89
CA SER A 112 15.37 -2.93 -0.47
C SER A 112 15.70 -2.27 0.88
N TYR A 113 15.02 -1.17 1.21
CA TYR A 113 15.34 -0.34 2.36
C TYR A 113 14.11 0.12 3.13
N GLU A 114 14.33 0.35 4.43
CA GLU A 114 13.32 0.75 5.40
C GLU A 114 12.49 1.96 4.97
N PHE A 115 13.13 3.00 4.42
CA PHE A 115 12.44 4.21 3.98
C PHE A 115 11.32 3.93 2.96
N GLY A 116 11.60 3.09 1.96
CA GLY A 116 10.61 2.76 0.94
C GLY A 116 9.52 1.86 1.53
N TYR A 117 9.88 0.90 2.36
CA TYR A 117 8.90 0.07 3.08
C TYR A 117 7.94 0.90 3.94
N LEU A 118 8.43 1.86 4.73
CA LEU A 118 7.58 2.73 5.54
C LEU A 118 6.68 3.63 4.69
N SER A 119 7.22 4.16 3.59
CA SER A 119 6.42 4.89 2.59
C SER A 119 5.30 4.02 2.02
N PHE A 120 5.57 2.74 1.77
CA PHE A 120 4.57 1.78 1.31
C PHE A 120 3.52 1.46 2.37
N LYS A 121 3.91 1.34 3.65
CA LYS A 121 2.95 1.16 4.75
C LYS A 121 1.99 2.35 4.84
N ILE A 122 2.51 3.58 4.77
CA ILE A 122 1.68 4.79 4.80
C ILE A 122 0.75 4.83 3.58
N LEU A 123 1.26 4.51 2.39
CA LEU A 123 0.46 4.38 1.17
C LEU A 123 -0.70 3.40 1.36
N THR A 124 -0.43 2.22 1.94
CA THR A 124 -1.41 1.17 2.19
C THR A 124 -2.51 1.66 3.13
N VAL A 125 -2.14 2.33 4.23
CA VAL A 125 -3.11 2.91 5.17
C VAL A 125 -3.89 4.05 4.53
N ALA A 126 -3.25 4.91 3.75
CA ALA A 126 -3.91 6.02 3.06
C ALA A 126 -4.96 5.54 2.06
N ILE A 127 -4.62 4.54 1.24
CA ILE A 127 -5.56 3.92 0.30
C ILE A 127 -6.71 3.27 1.06
N GLY A 128 -6.43 2.42 2.07
CA GLY A 128 -7.48 1.79 2.87
C GLY A 128 -8.42 2.80 3.53
N ALA A 129 -7.89 3.91 4.04
CA ALA A 129 -8.67 4.94 4.71
C ALA A 129 -9.53 5.72 3.72
N CYS A 130 -8.99 6.04 2.54
CA CYS A 130 -9.77 6.64 1.47
C CYS A 130 -10.90 5.71 1.02
N ILE A 131 -10.64 4.41 0.86
CA ILE A 131 -11.67 3.47 0.45
C ILE A 131 -12.77 3.32 1.52
N LEU A 132 -12.40 3.15 2.79
CA LEU A 132 -13.36 3.10 3.90
C LEU A 132 -14.17 4.38 4.02
N ARG A 133 -13.58 5.54 3.73
CA ARG A 133 -14.31 6.81 3.71
C ARG A 133 -15.30 6.86 2.55
N CYS A 134 -14.88 6.44 1.34
CA CYS A 134 -15.75 6.41 0.17
C CYS A 134 -16.96 5.48 0.37
N SER A 135 -16.79 4.40 1.14
CA SER A 135 -17.88 3.47 1.49
C SER A 135 -18.64 3.84 2.77
N ASN A 136 -18.37 5.00 3.39
CA ASN A 136 -18.94 5.44 4.68
C ASN A 136 -18.73 4.44 5.84
N ASN A 137 -17.68 3.61 5.78
CA ASN A 137 -17.35 2.61 6.80
C ASN A 137 -16.19 3.02 7.72
N LEU A 138 -15.53 4.15 7.47
CA LEU A 138 -14.39 4.59 8.29
C LEU A 138 -14.78 4.86 9.75
N ASP A 139 -15.94 5.48 9.99
CA ASP A 139 -16.44 5.75 11.35
C ASP A 139 -16.86 4.46 12.07
N ASN A 140 -17.50 3.53 11.35
CA ASN A 140 -17.87 2.20 11.86
C ASN A 140 -16.61 1.41 12.25
N THR A 141 -15.60 1.44 11.38
CA THR A 141 -14.30 0.80 11.60
C THR A 141 -13.62 1.38 12.85
N THR A 142 -13.60 2.71 12.96
CA THR A 142 -13.03 3.42 14.11
C THR A 142 -13.77 3.08 15.40
N SER A 143 -15.10 3.00 15.35
CA SER A 143 -15.94 2.57 16.48
C SER A 143 -15.62 1.14 16.91
N ARG A 144 -15.47 0.21 15.95
CA ARG A 144 -15.04 -1.16 16.21
C ARG A 144 -13.67 -1.21 16.89
N MET A 145 -12.73 -0.38 16.46
CA MET A 145 -11.42 -0.27 17.12
C MET A 145 -11.46 0.22 18.58
N PHE A 146 -12.51 0.94 18.99
CA PHE A 146 -12.71 1.31 20.39
C PHE A 146 -13.30 0.16 21.21
N LEU A 147 -14.23 -0.59 20.63
CA LEU A 147 -14.88 -1.73 21.28
C LEU A 147 -13.88 -2.88 21.50
N GLU A 148 -13.10 -3.21 20.47
CA GLU A 148 -12.13 -4.30 20.48
C GLU A 148 -10.74 -3.83 20.98
N HIS A 149 -10.65 -3.53 22.27
CA HIS A 149 -9.42 -3.01 22.88
C HIS A 149 -8.24 -4.00 22.89
N ASN A 150 -8.51 -5.30 22.80
CA ASN A 150 -7.50 -6.37 22.78
C ASN A 150 -6.86 -6.58 21.41
N THR A 151 -7.42 -5.99 20.37
CA THR A 151 -6.90 -6.07 19.01
C THR A 151 -6.24 -4.74 18.63
N GLY A 152 -5.10 -4.83 17.95
CA GLY A 152 -4.40 -3.64 17.45
C GLY A 152 -5.25 -2.87 16.44
N PRO A 153 -5.34 -1.53 16.51
CA PRO A 153 -6.18 -0.75 15.60
C PRO A 153 -5.89 -1.01 14.13
N LEU A 154 -4.62 -1.23 13.77
CA LEU A 154 -4.19 -1.51 12.40
C LEU A 154 -4.67 -2.88 11.88
N LEU A 155 -4.83 -3.88 12.75
CA LEU A 155 -5.38 -5.19 12.38
C LEU A 155 -6.88 -5.08 12.07
N ILE A 156 -7.64 -4.41 12.95
CA ILE A 156 -9.06 -4.14 12.76
C ILE A 156 -9.27 -3.31 11.49
N PHE A 157 -8.40 -2.33 11.26
CA PHE A 157 -8.40 -1.53 10.04
C PHE A 157 -8.22 -2.40 8.80
N SER A 158 -7.18 -3.26 8.80
CA SER A 158 -6.92 -4.18 7.68
C SER A 158 -8.15 -5.04 7.42
N ASP A 159 -8.68 -5.70 8.45
CA ASP A 159 -9.88 -6.54 8.38
C ASP A 159 -11.10 -5.79 7.82
N SER A 160 -11.32 -4.54 8.24
CA SER A 160 -12.39 -3.71 7.71
C SER A 160 -12.21 -3.36 6.24
N VAL A 161 -10.97 -3.11 5.80
CA VAL A 161 -10.70 -2.94 4.36
C VAL A 161 -11.01 -4.26 3.65
N HIS A 162 -10.54 -5.41 4.14
CA HIS A 162 -10.80 -6.71 3.49
C HIS A 162 -12.29 -7.05 3.36
N SER A 163 -13.05 -6.82 4.43
CA SER A 163 -14.45 -7.25 4.62
C SER A 163 -15.47 -6.34 3.94
N LEU A 164 -15.04 -5.27 3.27
CA LEU A 164 -15.95 -4.47 2.47
C LEU A 164 -16.61 -5.38 1.43
N ASP A 165 -17.94 -5.29 1.31
CA ASP A 165 -18.68 -6.06 0.30
C ASP A 165 -18.48 -5.41 -1.07
N TRP A 166 -17.28 -5.64 -1.61
CA TRP A 166 -16.73 -4.99 -2.79
C TRP A 166 -17.54 -5.29 -4.05
N VAL A 167 -18.28 -6.40 -4.06
CA VAL A 167 -18.96 -6.95 -5.24
C VAL A 167 -20.32 -6.29 -5.46
N GLU A 168 -21.01 -5.84 -4.40
CA GLU A 168 -22.35 -5.24 -4.52
C GLU A 168 -22.38 -3.72 -4.23
N GLY A 169 -21.45 -3.21 -3.41
CA GLY A 169 -21.54 -1.86 -2.85
C GLY A 169 -21.00 -0.71 -3.71
N ILE A 170 -19.91 -0.91 -4.46
CA ILE A 170 -19.26 0.19 -5.21
C ILE A 170 -19.87 0.38 -6.62
N GLY A 171 -20.50 -0.66 -7.16
CA GLY A 171 -21.18 -0.59 -8.46
C GLY A 171 -22.58 0.04 -8.44
N SER A 172 -23.23 0.13 -7.26
CA SER A 172 -24.67 0.44 -7.18
C SER A 172 -25.01 1.79 -6.56
N GLN A 173 -24.14 2.43 -5.78
CA GLN A 173 -24.46 3.71 -5.14
C GLN A 173 -23.33 4.75 -5.25
N ARG A 174 -23.62 5.79 -6.06
CA ARG A 174 -22.82 6.99 -6.36
C ARG A 174 -21.47 6.65 -6.98
N GLU A 175 -21.18 7.18 -8.17
CA GLU A 175 -19.80 7.24 -8.67
C GLU A 175 -18.94 7.97 -7.63
N PRO A 176 -18.15 7.25 -6.81
CA PRO A 176 -17.24 7.91 -5.91
C PRO A 176 -16.14 8.42 -6.83
N GLY A 177 -15.89 9.73 -6.82
CA GLY A 177 -14.74 10.28 -7.54
C GLY A 177 -13.48 9.44 -7.25
N PRO A 178 -12.57 9.30 -8.24
CA PRO A 178 -11.49 8.32 -8.16
C PRO A 178 -10.71 8.50 -6.86
N VAL A 179 -10.64 7.41 -6.07
CA VAL A 179 -9.89 7.35 -4.79
C VAL A 179 -8.44 7.79 -5.00
N VAL A 180 -7.91 7.48 -6.18
CA VAL A 180 -6.53 7.67 -6.61
C VAL A 180 -6.50 8.06 -8.10
N LEU A 181 -5.54 8.87 -8.53
CA LEU A 181 -5.37 9.25 -9.93
C LEU A 181 -4.98 8.03 -10.78
N GLN A 182 -5.41 7.98 -12.05
CA GLN A 182 -5.01 6.91 -12.98
C GLN A 182 -3.48 6.76 -13.09
N SER A 183 -2.75 7.88 -13.19
CA SER A 183 -1.28 7.87 -13.24
C SER A 183 -0.64 7.27 -11.98
N ASP A 184 -1.26 7.45 -10.82
CA ASP A 184 -0.81 6.87 -9.55
C ASP A 184 -1.02 5.36 -9.53
N VAL A 185 -2.15 4.86 -10.07
CA VAL A 185 -2.41 3.41 -10.19
C VAL A 185 -1.35 2.74 -11.05
N HIS A 186 -1.00 3.33 -12.20
CA HIS A 186 0.05 2.83 -13.08
C HIS A 186 1.44 2.87 -12.42
N ALA A 187 1.73 3.93 -11.65
CA ALA A 187 2.97 4.05 -10.92
C ALA A 187 3.10 2.99 -9.81
N ILE A 188 2.02 2.74 -9.06
CA ILE A 188 1.97 1.67 -8.05
C ILE A 188 2.23 0.31 -8.70
N LEU A 189 1.55 0.01 -9.81
CA LEU A 189 1.72 -1.26 -10.51
C LEU A 189 3.17 -1.47 -10.96
N SER A 190 3.78 -0.44 -11.55
CA SER A 190 5.18 -0.48 -12.00
C SER A 190 6.14 -0.69 -10.83
N LEU A 191 5.99 0.06 -9.74
CA LEU A 191 6.83 -0.07 -8.54
C LEU A 191 6.75 -1.47 -7.91
N LEU A 192 5.54 -2.03 -7.83
CA LEU A 192 5.33 -3.38 -7.29
C LEU A 192 5.89 -4.46 -8.22
N TRP A 193 5.77 -4.28 -9.54
CA TRP A 193 6.27 -5.22 -10.53
C TRP A 193 7.80 -5.26 -10.56
N ASP A 194 8.43 -4.09 -10.61
CA ASP A 194 9.88 -3.95 -10.70
C ASP A 194 10.58 -4.54 -9.46
N ASP A 195 9.93 -4.45 -8.29
CA ASP A 195 10.48 -4.88 -7.00
C ASP A 195 9.72 -6.08 -6.39
N ARG A 196 9.03 -6.86 -7.22
CA ARG A 196 8.08 -7.92 -6.80
C ARG A 196 8.68 -8.99 -5.88
N GLU A 197 9.95 -9.32 -6.03
CA GLU A 197 10.61 -10.32 -5.18
C GLU A 197 10.82 -9.79 -3.76
N LEU A 198 11.29 -8.55 -3.64
CA LEU A 198 11.51 -7.90 -2.34
C LEU A 198 10.18 -7.49 -1.69
N PHE A 199 9.17 -7.12 -2.49
CA PHE A 199 7.79 -6.95 -2.03
C PHE A 199 7.29 -8.21 -1.31
N VAL A 200 7.35 -9.38 -1.96
CA VAL A 200 6.88 -10.65 -1.37
C VAL A 200 7.70 -11.00 -0.13
N THR A 201 9.02 -10.83 -0.18
CA THR A 201 9.91 -11.12 0.94
C THR A 201 9.61 -10.22 2.15
N ALA A 202 9.36 -8.93 1.93
CA ALA A 202 8.99 -8.00 3.00
C ALA A 202 7.66 -8.40 3.65
N PHE A 203 6.65 -8.72 2.84
CA PHE A 203 5.32 -9.07 3.34
C PHE A 203 5.25 -10.45 4.00
N ALA A 204 6.07 -11.40 3.57
CA ALA A 204 6.25 -12.67 4.26
C ALA A 204 6.83 -12.50 5.69
N ALA A 205 7.51 -11.39 5.98
CA ALA A 205 8.13 -11.15 7.28
C ALA A 205 7.31 -10.23 8.19
N THR A 206 6.58 -9.26 7.62
CA THR A 206 5.94 -8.19 8.41
C THR A 206 4.42 -8.31 8.50
N TYR A 207 3.79 -8.98 7.54
CA TYR A 207 2.36 -9.31 7.45
C TYR A 207 1.37 -8.15 7.40
N THR A 208 1.71 -6.93 7.86
CA THR A 208 0.72 -5.90 8.21
C THR A 208 1.21 -4.45 7.99
N PRO A 209 0.33 -3.53 7.53
CA PRO A 209 -1.03 -3.79 7.06
C PRO A 209 -1.02 -4.54 5.72
N GLY A 210 -2.02 -5.38 5.48
CA GLY A 210 -2.12 -6.12 4.22
C GLY A 210 -2.30 -5.18 3.02
N PRO A 211 -1.69 -5.46 1.84
CA PRO A 211 -1.80 -4.65 0.64
C PRO A 211 -3.11 -4.92 -0.13
N SER A 212 -4.11 -5.57 0.47
CA SER A 212 -5.38 -5.91 -0.20
C SER A 212 -6.10 -4.72 -0.78
N GLY A 213 -6.15 -3.59 -0.06
CA GLY A 213 -6.74 -2.36 -0.57
C GLY A 213 -6.03 -1.84 -1.82
N ILE A 214 -4.71 -2.04 -1.90
CA ILE A 214 -3.91 -1.71 -3.09
C ILE A 214 -4.24 -2.68 -4.23
N LEU A 215 -4.27 -3.99 -3.96
CA LEU A 215 -4.57 -5.01 -4.97
C LEU A 215 -5.99 -4.85 -5.51
N PHE A 216 -6.96 -4.51 -4.66
CA PHE A 216 -8.31 -4.18 -5.05
C PHE A 216 -8.37 -2.93 -5.94
N LEU A 217 -7.70 -1.84 -5.53
CA LEU A 217 -7.63 -0.61 -6.33
C LEU A 217 -7.05 -0.88 -7.73
N LEU A 218 -5.97 -1.66 -7.80
CA LEU A 218 -5.35 -2.07 -9.07
C LEU A 218 -6.33 -2.88 -9.92
N TRP A 219 -6.94 -3.92 -9.34
CA TRP A 219 -7.93 -4.74 -10.02
C TRP A 219 -9.10 -3.91 -10.56
N GLN A 220 -9.68 -3.05 -9.71
CA GLN A 220 -10.83 -2.22 -10.05
C GLN A 220 -10.52 -1.34 -11.26
N HIS A 221 -9.34 -0.71 -11.26
CA HIS A 221 -8.91 0.13 -12.37
C HIS A 221 -8.75 -0.66 -13.68
N LEU A 222 -8.04 -1.80 -13.63
CA LEU A 222 -7.84 -2.66 -14.79
C LEU A 222 -9.15 -3.24 -15.33
N HIS A 223 -10.10 -3.55 -14.44
CA HIS A 223 -11.44 -4.01 -14.81
C HIS A 223 -12.23 -2.90 -15.52
N PHE A 224 -12.25 -1.66 -14.99
CA PHE A 224 -12.93 -0.54 -15.64
C PHE A 224 -12.33 -0.19 -17.00
N GLU A 225 -11.01 -0.27 -17.13
CA GLU A 225 -10.31 -0.07 -18.40
C GLU A 225 -10.49 -1.25 -19.38
N ARG A 226 -11.20 -2.31 -18.99
CA ARG A 226 -11.39 -3.54 -19.79
C ARG A 226 -10.06 -4.14 -20.26
N VAL A 227 -9.02 -4.01 -19.44
CA VAL A 227 -7.67 -4.49 -19.71
C VAL A 227 -7.69 -6.00 -19.98
N PHE A 228 -8.54 -6.73 -19.27
CA PHE A 228 -8.69 -8.19 -19.41
C PHE A 228 -9.52 -8.62 -20.63
N ASP A 229 -10.33 -7.72 -21.19
CA ASP A 229 -11.17 -8.03 -22.36
C ASP A 229 -10.45 -7.71 -23.69
N SER A 230 -9.27 -7.08 -23.62
CA SER A 230 -8.51 -6.66 -24.80
C SER A 230 -7.83 -7.83 -25.52
N GLN A 231 -7.87 -7.82 -26.86
CA GLN A 231 -7.07 -8.71 -27.71
C GLN A 231 -6.14 -7.89 -28.61
N PRO A 232 -4.80 -8.01 -28.49
CA PRO A 232 -4.06 -8.83 -27.51
C PRO A 232 -4.21 -8.31 -26.07
N PRO A 233 -3.94 -9.14 -25.04
CA PRO A 233 -4.02 -8.72 -23.65
C PRO A 233 -3.14 -7.51 -23.36
N SER A 234 -3.70 -6.52 -22.67
CA SER A 234 -2.95 -5.33 -22.26
C SER A 234 -1.72 -5.70 -21.44
N ARG A 235 -0.63 -4.97 -21.67
CA ARG A 235 0.66 -5.15 -20.96
C ARG A 235 0.56 -4.95 -19.44
N LEU A 236 -0.54 -4.40 -18.95
CA LEU A 236 -0.81 -4.19 -17.52
C LEU A 236 -1.42 -5.42 -16.83
N ALA A 237 -2.04 -6.33 -17.59
CA ALA A 237 -2.69 -7.52 -17.04
C ALA A 237 -1.67 -8.46 -16.39
N ALA A 238 -0.59 -8.77 -17.11
CA ALA A 238 0.41 -9.73 -16.64
C ALA A 238 1.14 -9.27 -15.36
N PRO A 239 1.61 -8.01 -15.25
CA PRO A 239 2.20 -7.51 -14.01
C PRO A 239 1.29 -7.64 -12.81
N PHE A 240 0.02 -7.24 -12.97
CA PHE A 240 -0.96 -7.33 -11.89
C PHE A 240 -1.18 -8.77 -11.44
N CYS A 241 -1.38 -9.69 -12.39
CA CYS A 241 -1.63 -11.08 -12.05
C CYS A 241 -0.43 -11.73 -11.34
N GLU A 242 0.82 -11.46 -11.79
CA GLU A 242 2.01 -11.98 -11.10
C GLU A 242 2.11 -11.47 -9.66
N ILE A 243 1.90 -10.16 -9.44
CA ILE A 243 1.92 -9.57 -8.10
C ILE A 243 0.85 -10.23 -7.23
N LEU A 244 -0.37 -10.39 -7.75
CA LEU A 244 -1.47 -11.03 -7.03
C LEU A 244 -1.12 -12.45 -6.62
N TRP A 245 -0.71 -13.33 -7.54
CA TRP A 245 -0.41 -14.72 -7.17
C TRP A 245 0.79 -14.85 -6.26
N ARG A 246 1.86 -14.06 -6.47
CA ARG A 246 3.00 -14.07 -5.55
C ARG A 246 2.57 -13.64 -4.15
N TYR A 247 1.69 -12.64 -4.04
CA TYR A 247 1.12 -12.24 -2.76
C TYR A 247 0.27 -13.36 -2.14
N MET A 248 -0.48 -14.09 -2.96
CA MET A 248 -1.24 -15.27 -2.53
C MET A 248 -0.35 -16.41 -1.96
N LEU A 249 0.97 -16.36 -2.10
CA LEU A 249 1.87 -17.32 -1.45
C LEU A 249 2.22 -16.94 -0.01
N VAL A 250 2.03 -15.68 0.38
CA VAL A 250 2.52 -15.12 1.65
C VAL A 250 1.45 -14.43 2.49
N PHE A 251 0.23 -14.30 1.97
CA PHE A 251 -0.88 -13.68 2.69
C PHE A 251 -1.29 -14.50 3.93
N THR A 252 -1.79 -13.81 4.95
CA THR A 252 -2.33 -14.41 6.16
C THR A 252 -3.84 -14.64 6.04
N ARG A 253 -4.39 -15.56 6.85
CA ARG A 253 -5.79 -16.01 6.73
C ARG A 253 -6.82 -14.87 6.75
N ASP A 254 -6.57 -13.80 7.50
CA ASP A 254 -7.39 -12.58 7.59
C ASP A 254 -7.49 -11.79 6.27
N GLN A 255 -6.63 -12.09 5.30
CA GLN A 255 -6.61 -11.41 4.00
C GLN A 255 -7.17 -12.26 2.86
N GLY A 256 -7.53 -13.52 3.15
CA GLY A 256 -7.84 -14.53 2.14
C GLY A 256 -9.08 -14.24 1.33
N ASP A 257 -10.15 -13.76 1.96
CA ASP A 257 -11.45 -13.66 1.29
C ASP A 257 -11.40 -12.68 0.11
N THR A 258 -10.80 -11.50 0.27
CA THR A 258 -10.62 -10.53 -0.82
C THR A 258 -9.77 -11.12 -1.95
N LEU A 259 -8.67 -11.80 -1.63
CA LEU A 259 -7.76 -12.35 -2.64
C LEU A 259 -8.39 -13.53 -3.40
N ILE A 260 -9.16 -14.37 -2.71
CA ILE A 260 -9.92 -15.47 -3.31
C ILE A 260 -10.98 -14.92 -4.25
N LEU A 261 -11.68 -13.85 -3.88
CA LEU A 261 -12.66 -13.20 -4.76
C LEU A 261 -12.00 -12.64 -6.02
N LEU A 262 -10.87 -11.94 -5.88
CA LEU A 262 -10.09 -11.42 -7.02
C LEU A 262 -9.62 -12.57 -7.94
N GLN A 263 -9.07 -13.64 -7.36
CA GLN A 263 -8.63 -14.81 -8.12
C GLN A 263 -9.79 -15.49 -8.86
N LYS A 264 -10.91 -15.70 -8.18
CA LYS A 264 -12.11 -16.31 -8.78
C LYS A 264 -12.63 -15.46 -9.95
N HIS A 265 -12.63 -14.14 -9.79
CA HIS A 265 -13.02 -13.24 -10.87
C HIS A 265 -12.08 -13.36 -12.08
N LEU A 266 -10.76 -13.35 -11.87
CA LEU A 266 -9.77 -13.51 -12.96
C LEU A 266 -9.91 -14.87 -13.68
N GLN A 267 -10.25 -15.93 -12.95
CA GLN A 267 -10.56 -17.24 -13.56
C GLN A 267 -11.80 -17.19 -14.44
N THR A 268 -12.86 -16.51 -13.99
CA THR A 268 -14.11 -16.39 -14.77
C THR A 268 -13.98 -15.53 -16.01
N THR A 269 -13.05 -14.56 -16.03
CA THR A 269 -12.82 -13.68 -17.18
C THR A 269 -11.82 -14.26 -18.19
N GLY A 270 -11.26 -15.45 -17.94
CA GLY A 270 -10.22 -16.05 -18.79
C GLY A 270 -8.86 -15.34 -18.71
N ALA A 271 -8.69 -14.41 -17.76
CA ALA A 271 -7.44 -13.69 -17.54
C ALA A 271 -6.30 -14.59 -17.04
N THR A 272 -6.59 -15.83 -16.61
CA THR A 272 -5.56 -16.83 -16.28
C THR A 272 -4.71 -17.23 -17.48
N ASP A 273 -5.26 -17.14 -18.69
CA ASP A 273 -4.56 -17.52 -19.94
C ASP A 273 -3.59 -16.43 -20.43
N VAL A 274 -3.56 -15.26 -19.79
CA VAL A 274 -2.62 -14.15 -20.11
C VAL A 274 -1.16 -14.61 -20.05
N TRP A 275 -0.82 -15.64 -19.27
CA TRP A 275 0.53 -16.23 -19.23
C TRP A 275 0.95 -16.96 -20.49
N LEU A 276 0.00 -17.58 -21.19
CA LEU A 276 0.30 -18.25 -22.44
C LEU A 276 0.80 -17.23 -23.48
N TRP A 277 0.26 -16.01 -23.43
CA TRP A 277 0.65 -14.92 -24.33
C TRP A 277 1.93 -14.20 -23.91
N VAL A 278 2.19 -14.05 -22.62
CA VAL A 278 3.41 -13.38 -22.11
C VAL A 278 4.66 -14.18 -22.43
N ASN A 279 4.60 -15.52 -22.35
CA ASN A 279 5.73 -16.38 -22.72
C ASN A 279 6.02 -16.43 -24.23
N GLU A 280 5.09 -15.98 -25.09
CA GLU A 280 5.30 -15.90 -26.54
C GLU A 280 5.85 -14.53 -27.00
N MET A 281 5.84 -13.51 -26.13
CA MET A 281 6.25 -12.14 -26.47
C MET A 281 7.63 -11.72 -25.92
N TRP A 282 8.37 -12.64 -25.28
CA TRP A 282 9.72 -12.39 -24.73
C TRP A 282 10.72 -13.47 -25.11
#